data_AF-A0A2A3IVP2-F1
#
_entry.id   AF-A0A2A3IVP2-F1
#
_cell.length_a   1.000
_cell.length_b   1.000
_cell.length_c   1.000
_cell.angle_alpha   90.00
_cell.angle_beta   90.00
_cell.angle_gamma   90.00
#
_symmetry.space_group_name_H-M   'P 1'
#
loop_
_entity.id
_entity.type
_entity.pdbx_description
1 polymer ?
#
loop_
_entity_poly.entity_id
_entity_poly.type
_entity_poly.pdbx_seq_one_letter_code
_entity_poly.pdbx_strand_id
1 'polypeptide(L)'
;METPDPVDRFTPIDPSVVLPEAEETEEAVVLTGGRITAGIVRVGETVRRRATPVSRFVADLLVLLERRGFDRAPRYLRREGTTDVLSYLSGEVPARFRTWSDQQVSAAGSLLRALHDATRNSALAGSFPVVCHHDCGPNNVVFRDGLPYAFIDFDTAAPGLPLEDVGYMLCKRKVCPSVLCLRGWQARHLSCAPATLRPVSPSVRRGYGSRQDQLRGR
;
A
#
# COMPACT_ATOMS: atom_id res chain seq x y z
N MET A 1 -21.65 -80.43 -14.71
CA MET A 1 -20.58 -79.87 -15.56
C MET A 1 -21.22 -78.72 -16.30
N GLU A 2 -21.17 -77.52 -15.72
CA GLU A 2 -21.59 -76.27 -16.36
C GLU A 2 -20.76 -75.16 -15.70
N THR A 3 -19.88 -74.56 -16.48
CA THR A 3 -19.02 -73.44 -16.11
C THR A 3 -19.81 -72.14 -16.33
N PRO A 4 -19.75 -71.14 -15.44
CA PRO A 4 -20.33 -69.83 -15.72
C PRO A 4 -19.44 -69.04 -16.68
N ASP A 5 -20.06 -68.41 -17.67
CA ASP A 5 -19.42 -67.60 -18.71
C ASP A 5 -18.68 -66.37 -18.16
N PRO A 6 -17.61 -65.92 -18.84
CA PRO A 6 -16.85 -64.73 -18.44
C PRO A 6 -17.67 -63.46 -18.71
N VAL A 7 -17.72 -62.58 -17.70
CA VAL A 7 -18.32 -61.25 -17.80
C VAL A 7 -17.52 -60.41 -18.80
N ASP A 8 -18.07 -60.23 -20.01
CA ASP A 8 -17.50 -59.34 -21.01
C ASP A 8 -17.74 -57.88 -20.58
N ARG A 9 -16.63 -57.21 -20.29
CA ARG A 9 -16.57 -55.79 -19.92
C ARG A 9 -16.43 -54.98 -21.19
N PHE A 10 -17.54 -54.50 -21.76
CA PHE A 10 -17.52 -53.28 -22.58
C PHE A 10 -18.96 -52.76 -22.70
N THR A 11 -19.39 -51.95 -21.73
CA THR A 11 -20.55 -51.08 -21.92
C THR A 11 -20.13 -49.95 -22.88
N PRO A 12 -20.81 -49.77 -24.03
CA PRO A 12 -20.54 -48.63 -24.90
C PRO A 12 -20.86 -47.33 -24.16
N ILE A 13 -19.89 -46.41 -24.12
CA ILE A 13 -20.09 -45.05 -23.60
C ILE A 13 -21.14 -44.38 -24.50
N ASP A 14 -22.26 -43.97 -23.92
CA ASP A 14 -23.33 -43.24 -24.59
C ASP A 14 -22.76 -41.92 -25.17
N PRO A 15 -22.85 -41.68 -26.49
CA PRO A 15 -22.35 -40.46 -27.13
C PRO A 15 -23.14 -39.20 -26.76
N SER A 16 -24.18 -39.30 -25.92
CA SER A 16 -24.94 -38.17 -25.39
C SER A 16 -24.43 -37.62 -24.04
N VAL A 17 -23.37 -38.21 -23.46
CA VAL A 17 -22.70 -37.64 -22.28
C VAL A 17 -21.88 -36.43 -22.71
N VAL A 18 -22.50 -35.26 -22.65
CA VAL A 18 -21.80 -33.97 -22.67
C VAL A 18 -20.95 -33.91 -21.41
N LEU A 19 -19.65 -34.20 -21.55
CA LEU A 19 -18.66 -33.93 -20.53
C LEU A 19 -18.74 -32.42 -20.19
N PRO A 20 -18.74 -32.01 -18.92
CA PRO A 20 -18.70 -30.60 -18.59
C PRO A 20 -17.47 -29.99 -19.28
N GLU A 21 -17.72 -28.90 -20.00
CA GLU A 21 -16.72 -28.11 -20.71
C GLU A 21 -15.52 -27.91 -19.77
N ALA A 22 -14.33 -28.28 -20.27
CA ALA A 22 -13.09 -28.08 -19.55
C ALA A 22 -13.06 -26.64 -19.05
N GLU A 23 -12.95 -26.46 -17.73
CA GLU A 23 -12.74 -25.15 -17.14
C GLU A 23 -11.60 -24.49 -17.91
N GLU A 24 -11.91 -23.39 -18.61
CA GLU A 24 -10.91 -22.59 -19.31
C GLU A 24 -9.87 -22.19 -18.27
N THR A 25 -8.73 -22.89 -18.29
CA THR A 25 -7.60 -22.54 -17.45
C THR A 25 -7.04 -21.24 -18.00
N GLU A 26 -7.60 -20.11 -17.55
CA GLU A 26 -7.11 -18.78 -17.85
C GLU A 26 -5.60 -18.76 -17.61
N GLU A 27 -4.84 -18.40 -18.65
CA GLU A 27 -3.39 -18.51 -18.64
C GLU A 27 -2.78 -17.62 -17.55
N ALA A 28 -1.96 -18.23 -16.69
CA ALA A 28 -1.32 -17.57 -15.57
C ALA A 28 -0.14 -16.70 -16.04
N VAL A 29 -0.29 -15.37 -15.99
CA VAL A 29 0.74 -14.40 -16.38
C VAL A 29 1.49 -13.90 -15.14
N VAL A 30 2.80 -14.14 -15.06
CA VAL A 30 3.65 -13.62 -13.99
C VAL A 30 3.76 -12.09 -14.11
N LEU A 31 3.45 -11.36 -13.03
CA LEU A 31 3.56 -9.91 -13.01
C LEU A 31 4.97 -9.46 -12.63
N THR A 32 5.62 -8.70 -13.51
CA THR A 32 6.98 -8.15 -13.33
C THR A 32 6.96 -6.65 -13.04
N GLY A 33 6.36 -6.26 -11.90
CA GLY A 33 6.31 -4.89 -11.36
C GLY A 33 7.28 -4.65 -10.19
N GLY A 34 7.46 -3.39 -9.77
CA GLY A 34 8.50 -2.94 -8.83
C GLY A 34 8.63 -3.73 -7.53
N ARG A 35 9.87 -4.09 -7.14
CA ARG A 35 10.25 -4.86 -5.94
C ARG A 35 9.34 -6.06 -5.61
N ILE A 36 8.80 -6.76 -6.62
CA ILE A 36 7.88 -7.87 -6.36
C ILE A 36 8.59 -9.11 -5.79
N THR A 37 8.00 -9.59 -4.70
CA THR A 37 8.12 -10.93 -4.11
C THR A 37 7.83 -12.00 -5.17
N ALA A 38 8.76 -12.94 -5.40
CA ALA A 38 8.55 -14.04 -6.35
C ALA A 38 7.20 -14.76 -6.11
N GLY A 39 6.39 -14.90 -7.16
CA GLY A 39 5.14 -15.69 -7.12
C GLY A 39 3.81 -14.93 -7.16
N ILE A 40 3.78 -13.67 -7.60
CA ILE A 40 2.52 -12.99 -7.95
C ILE A 40 2.14 -13.32 -9.39
N VAL A 41 0.93 -13.86 -9.57
CA VAL A 41 0.42 -14.32 -10.86
C VAL A 41 -0.93 -13.69 -11.14
N ARG A 42 -1.11 -13.15 -12.33
CA ARG A 42 -2.42 -12.74 -12.84
C ARG A 42 -3.08 -13.91 -13.54
N VAL A 43 -4.35 -14.17 -13.21
CA VAL A 43 -5.21 -15.16 -13.87
C VAL A 43 -6.50 -14.43 -14.24
N GLY A 44 -6.69 -14.18 -15.53
CA GLY A 44 -7.79 -13.35 -16.06
C GLY A 44 -7.88 -11.97 -15.42
N GLU A 45 -8.96 -11.72 -14.68
CA GLU A 45 -9.22 -10.48 -13.93
C GLU A 45 -8.79 -10.54 -12.46
N THR A 46 -8.02 -11.56 -12.06
CA THR A 46 -7.57 -11.74 -10.69
C THR A 46 -6.05 -11.71 -10.55
N VAL A 47 -5.57 -11.31 -9.38
CA VAL A 47 -4.18 -11.40 -8.96
C VAL A 47 -4.10 -12.37 -7.79
N ARG A 48 -3.26 -13.37 -7.93
CA ARG A 48 -2.99 -14.39 -6.93
C ARG A 48 -1.61 -14.15 -6.34
N ARG A 49 -1.53 -14.09 -5.02
CA ARG A 49 -0.27 -13.94 -4.28
C ARG A 49 -0.23 -14.85 -3.08
N ARG A 50 0.97 -15.29 -2.70
CA ARG A 50 1.12 -16.06 -1.45
C ARG A 50 0.74 -15.21 -0.25
N ALA A 51 0.03 -15.84 0.67
CA ALA A 51 -0.32 -15.24 1.94
C ALA A 51 0.93 -15.00 2.78
N THR A 52 0.98 -13.84 3.42
CA THR A 52 2.01 -13.42 4.36
C THR A 52 1.37 -13.20 5.74
N PRO A 53 2.17 -13.00 6.81
CA PRO A 53 1.61 -12.69 8.14
C PRO A 53 0.71 -11.44 8.16
N VAL A 54 0.91 -10.48 7.25
CA VAL A 54 0.11 -9.25 7.15
C VAL A 54 -1.15 -9.41 6.29
N SER A 55 -1.30 -10.52 5.55
CA SER A 55 -2.41 -10.70 4.61
C SER A 55 -3.79 -10.54 5.23
N ARG A 56 -3.97 -10.93 6.51
CA ARG A 56 -5.26 -10.76 7.19
C ARG A 56 -5.61 -9.28 7.36
N PHE A 57 -4.64 -8.48 7.80
CA PHE A 57 -4.84 -7.03 7.93
C PHE A 57 -5.12 -6.39 6.57
N VAL A 58 -4.39 -6.79 5.53
CA VAL A 58 -4.61 -6.30 4.16
C VAL A 58 -6.01 -6.68 3.67
N ALA A 59 -6.46 -7.91 3.88
CA ALA A 59 -7.80 -8.34 3.53
C ALA A 59 -8.87 -7.49 4.23
N ASP A 60 -8.74 -7.31 5.54
CA ASP A 60 -9.67 -6.48 6.34
C ASP A 60 -9.68 -5.02 5.84
N LEU A 61 -8.52 -4.48 5.48
CA LEU A 61 -8.38 -3.13 4.92
C LEU A 61 -9.07 -3.00 3.56
N LEU A 62 -8.82 -3.91 2.63
CA LEU A 62 -9.43 -3.86 1.29
C LEU A 62 -10.96 -4.02 1.37
N VAL A 63 -11.45 -4.88 2.27
CA VAL A 63 -12.89 -5.01 2.54
C VAL A 63 -13.49 -3.73 3.12
N LEU A 64 -12.78 -3.06 4.03
CA LEU A 64 -13.19 -1.75 4.55
C LEU A 64 -13.27 -0.70 3.43
N LEU A 65 -12.25 -0.63 2.58
CA LEU A 65 -12.19 0.32 1.47
C LEU A 65 -13.37 0.13 0.51
N GLU A 66 -13.64 -1.11 0.12
CA GLU A 66 -14.80 -1.43 -0.72
C GLU A 66 -16.12 -1.02 -0.06
N ARG A 67 -16.32 -1.35 1.21
CA ARG A 67 -17.53 -0.96 1.98
C ARG A 67 -17.71 0.55 2.09
N ARG A 68 -16.62 1.32 2.06
CA ARG A 68 -16.63 2.79 2.08
C ARG A 68 -16.70 3.41 0.68
N GLY A 69 -16.84 2.59 -0.36
CA GLY A 69 -16.96 3.05 -1.74
C GLY A 69 -15.64 3.53 -2.37
N PHE A 70 -14.50 3.19 -1.76
CA PHE A 70 -13.19 3.51 -2.31
C PHE A 70 -12.85 2.52 -3.44
N ASP A 71 -13.03 2.96 -4.68
CA ASP A 71 -12.84 2.16 -5.91
C ASP A 71 -11.41 2.28 -6.50
N ARG A 72 -10.48 2.87 -5.73
CA ARG A 72 -9.09 3.12 -6.14
C ARG A 72 -8.07 2.20 -5.44
N ALA A 73 -8.48 0.97 -5.16
CA ALA A 73 -7.65 -0.12 -4.65
C ALA A 73 -8.18 -1.48 -5.18
N PRO A 74 -7.36 -2.54 -5.17
CA PRO A 74 -7.83 -3.90 -5.44
C PRO A 74 -8.91 -4.32 -4.45
N ARG A 75 -9.89 -5.08 -4.91
CA ARG A 75 -10.87 -5.75 -4.06
C ARG A 75 -10.30 -7.07 -3.57
N TYR A 76 -10.47 -7.36 -2.29
CA TYR A 76 -10.17 -8.67 -1.74
C TYR A 76 -11.32 -9.63 -2.09
N LEU A 77 -11.03 -10.70 -2.82
CA LEU A 77 -12.06 -11.64 -3.27
C LEU A 77 -12.20 -12.80 -2.28
N ARG A 78 -11.09 -13.52 -2.03
CA ARG A 78 -11.06 -14.68 -1.13
C ARG A 78 -9.65 -15.16 -0.82
N ARG A 79 -9.56 -16.12 0.11
CA ARG A 79 -8.37 -16.93 0.38
C ARG A 79 -8.57 -18.34 -0.19
N GLU A 80 -7.59 -18.84 -0.93
CA GLU A 80 -7.51 -20.23 -1.41
C GLU A 80 -6.28 -20.92 -0.82
N GLY A 81 -6.47 -21.68 0.26
CA GLY A 81 -5.37 -22.31 0.99
C GLY A 81 -4.35 -21.26 1.49
N THR A 82 -3.16 -21.23 0.89
CA THR A 82 -2.09 -20.28 1.20
C THR A 82 -2.01 -19.11 0.20
N THR A 83 -3.02 -18.91 -0.64
CA THR A 83 -3.03 -17.90 -1.71
C THR A 83 -4.15 -16.88 -1.53
N ASP A 84 -3.81 -15.59 -1.43
CA ASP A 84 -4.79 -14.50 -1.51
C ASP A 84 -5.18 -14.25 -2.97
N VAL A 85 -6.47 -14.11 -3.23
CA VAL A 85 -7.03 -13.75 -4.54
C VAL A 85 -7.63 -12.36 -4.47
N LEU A 86 -7.11 -11.44 -5.27
CA LEU A 86 -7.50 -10.03 -5.36
C LEU A 86 -8.00 -9.72 -6.77
N SER A 87 -8.80 -8.66 -6.95
CA SER A 87 -9.12 -8.16 -8.28
C SER A 87 -7.90 -7.52 -8.95
N TYR A 88 -7.72 -7.75 -10.24
CA TYR A 88 -6.73 -7.04 -11.04
C TYR A 88 -7.21 -5.63 -11.38
N LEU A 89 -6.30 -4.65 -11.31
CA LEU A 89 -6.54 -3.29 -11.76
C LEU A 89 -5.83 -3.07 -13.09
N SER A 90 -6.59 -2.83 -14.15
CA SER A 90 -6.03 -2.46 -15.45
C SER A 90 -5.40 -1.07 -15.41
N GLY A 91 -4.24 -0.93 -16.04
CA GLY A 91 -3.51 0.33 -16.17
C GLY A 91 -2.01 0.09 -16.22
N GLU A 92 -1.26 1.19 -16.21
CA GLU A 92 0.20 1.17 -16.30
C GLU A 92 0.83 1.41 -14.93
N VAL A 93 1.85 0.62 -14.58
CA VAL A 93 2.68 0.90 -13.40
C VAL A 93 4.04 1.39 -13.90
N PRO A 94 4.49 2.60 -13.50
CA PRO A 94 5.78 3.14 -13.92
C PRO A 94 6.95 2.24 -13.52
N ALA A 95 7.66 1.70 -14.52
CA ALA A 95 8.83 0.84 -14.27
C ALA A 95 10.08 1.59 -13.78
N ARG A 96 10.14 2.92 -13.98
CA ARG A 96 11.30 3.76 -13.64
C ARG A 96 10.86 5.08 -13.04
N PHE A 97 11.73 5.66 -12.21
CA PHE A 97 11.58 7.03 -11.74
C PHE A 97 11.61 8.00 -12.93
N ARG A 98 10.69 8.96 -12.93
CA ARG A 98 10.60 10.03 -13.91
C ARG A 98 10.16 11.33 -13.25
N THR A 99 10.31 12.44 -13.96
CA THR A 99 9.73 13.72 -13.52
C THR A 99 8.22 13.67 -13.67
N TRP A 100 7.51 14.16 -12.66
CA TRP A 100 6.05 14.21 -12.60
C TRP A 100 5.57 15.64 -12.83
N SER A 101 4.53 15.81 -13.64
CA SER A 101 3.84 17.09 -13.78
C SER A 101 3.13 17.47 -12.48
N ASP A 102 2.88 18.77 -12.29
CA ASP A 102 2.14 19.24 -11.10
C ASP A 102 0.71 18.69 -11.07
N GLN A 103 0.10 18.45 -12.23
CA GLN A 103 -1.20 17.77 -12.32
C GLN A 103 -1.14 16.34 -11.78
N GLN A 104 -0.13 15.56 -12.17
CA GLN A 104 0.04 14.18 -11.69
C GLN A 104 0.27 14.15 -10.17
N VAL A 105 1.05 15.09 -9.63
CA VAL A 105 1.30 15.14 -8.19
C VAL A 105 0.08 15.61 -7.42
N SER A 106 -0.68 16.57 -7.95
CA SER A 106 -1.96 16.99 -7.37
C SER A 106 -2.98 15.84 -7.35
N ALA A 107 -3.06 15.07 -8.44
CA ALA A 107 -3.92 13.89 -8.53
C ALA A 107 -3.49 12.79 -7.53
N ALA A 108 -2.18 12.54 -7.38
CA ALA A 108 -1.65 11.59 -6.40
C ALA A 108 -1.98 12.01 -4.95
N GLY A 109 -1.84 13.31 -4.63
CA GLY A 109 -2.24 13.84 -3.33
C GLY A 109 -3.74 13.72 -3.06
N SER A 110 -4.57 13.93 -4.08
CA SER A 110 -6.03 13.74 -3.97
C SER A 110 -6.38 12.27 -3.76
N LEU A 111 -5.72 11.35 -4.46
CA LEU A 111 -5.88 9.91 -4.30
C LEU A 111 -5.47 9.46 -2.89
N LEU A 112 -4.34 9.95 -2.38
CA LEU A 112 -3.87 9.66 -1.03
C LEU A 112 -4.84 10.17 0.04
N ARG A 113 -5.34 11.39 -0.13
CA ARG A 113 -6.36 11.93 0.77
C ARG A 113 -7.62 11.07 0.76
N ALA A 114 -8.09 10.62 -0.40
CA ALA A 114 -9.27 9.77 -0.50
C ALA A 114 -9.07 8.43 0.23
N LEU A 115 -7.88 7.82 0.16
CA LEU A 115 -7.53 6.64 0.95
C LEU A 115 -7.60 6.93 2.46
N HIS A 116 -7.03 8.04 2.90
CA HIS A 116 -7.05 8.45 4.31
C HIS A 116 -8.47 8.73 4.82
N ASP A 117 -9.30 9.39 4.02
CA ASP A 117 -10.68 9.68 4.38
C ASP A 117 -11.54 8.39 4.43
N ALA A 118 -11.28 7.40 3.58
CA ALA A 118 -11.95 6.11 3.63
C ALA A 118 -11.61 5.30 4.89
N THR A 119 -10.38 5.41 5.41
CA THR A 119 -9.91 4.65 6.58
C THR A 119 -10.11 5.38 7.92
N ARG A 120 -10.48 6.66 7.87
CA ARG A 120 -10.70 7.50 9.05
C ARG A 120 -11.76 6.90 9.98
N ASN A 121 -11.46 6.94 11.28
CA ASN A 121 -12.32 6.43 12.36
C ASN A 121 -12.73 4.96 12.20
N SER A 122 -11.95 4.16 11.46
CA SER A 122 -12.17 2.72 11.37
C SER A 122 -11.54 2.00 12.55
N ALA A 123 -12.05 0.81 12.87
CA ALA A 123 -11.43 -0.04 13.89
C ALA A 123 -9.97 -0.39 13.53
N LEU A 124 -9.66 -0.50 12.24
CA LEU A 124 -8.31 -0.76 11.76
C LEU A 124 -7.35 0.38 12.09
N ALA A 125 -7.80 1.64 12.09
CA ALA A 125 -6.95 2.78 12.44
C ALA A 125 -6.63 2.84 13.96
N GLY A 126 -7.34 2.11 14.81
CA GLY A 126 -7.09 2.07 16.25
C GLY A 126 -7.09 3.47 16.89
N SER A 127 -6.01 3.81 17.60
CA SER A 127 -5.80 5.14 18.19
C SER A 127 -5.26 6.19 17.22
N PHE A 128 -4.93 5.79 15.99
CA PHE A 128 -4.43 6.70 14.96
C PHE A 128 -5.59 7.28 14.14
N PRO A 129 -5.40 8.46 13.53
CA PRO A 129 -6.46 9.10 12.75
C PRO A 129 -6.85 8.30 11.49
N VAL A 130 -5.92 7.57 10.86
CA VAL A 130 -6.11 6.85 9.59
C VAL A 130 -5.24 5.59 9.53
N VAL A 131 -5.48 4.75 8.53
CA VAL A 131 -4.50 3.74 8.09
C VAL A 131 -3.68 4.35 6.96
N CYS A 132 -2.37 4.42 7.16
CA CYS A 132 -1.41 4.86 6.17
C CYS A 132 -0.99 3.70 5.27
N HIS A 133 -0.57 4.01 4.05
CA HIS A 133 -0.05 3.04 3.11
C HIS A 133 1.42 2.67 3.42
N HIS A 134 2.21 3.64 3.89
CA HIS A 134 3.65 3.58 4.16
C HIS A 134 4.57 3.24 2.97
N ASP A 135 4.02 2.91 1.81
CA ASP A 135 4.76 2.71 0.56
C ASP A 135 4.00 3.28 -0.66
N CYS A 136 3.41 4.47 -0.51
CA CYS A 136 2.65 5.17 -1.56
C CYS A 136 3.55 5.78 -2.67
N GLY A 137 4.62 5.08 -3.05
CA GLY A 137 5.51 5.48 -4.14
C GLY A 137 4.89 5.24 -5.52
N PRO A 138 5.37 5.90 -6.59
CA PRO A 138 4.83 5.73 -7.94
C PRO A 138 4.87 4.29 -8.47
N ASN A 139 5.77 3.45 -7.96
CA ASN A 139 5.86 2.02 -8.27
C ASN A 139 4.67 1.20 -7.74
N ASN A 140 3.91 1.75 -6.79
CA ASN A 140 2.74 1.13 -6.18
C ASN A 140 1.45 1.89 -6.55
N VAL A 141 1.49 2.64 -7.65
CA VAL A 141 0.35 3.37 -8.19
C VAL A 141 0.11 2.90 -9.62
N VAL A 142 -1.13 2.49 -9.89
CA VAL A 142 -1.62 2.22 -11.24
C VAL A 142 -2.04 3.55 -11.86
N PHE A 143 -1.62 3.77 -13.10
CA PHE A 143 -1.95 4.95 -13.89
C PHE A 143 -2.94 4.59 -15.00
N ARG A 144 -3.86 5.51 -15.29
CA ARG A 144 -4.75 5.49 -16.46
C ARG A 144 -4.71 6.85 -17.12
N ASP A 145 -4.58 6.87 -18.45
CA ASP A 145 -4.50 8.12 -19.23
C ASP A 145 -3.45 9.11 -18.70
N GLY A 146 -2.32 8.57 -18.23
CA GLY A 146 -1.21 9.35 -17.67
C GLY A 146 -1.43 9.89 -16.25
N LEU A 147 -2.56 9.64 -15.61
CA LEU A 147 -2.89 10.10 -14.25
C LEU A 147 -2.92 8.96 -13.24
N PRO A 148 -2.53 9.21 -11.97
CA PRO A 148 -2.61 8.21 -10.92
C PRO A 148 -4.08 7.84 -10.67
N TYR A 149 -4.37 6.55 -10.76
CA TYR A 149 -5.70 5.99 -10.66
C TYR A 149 -5.92 5.28 -9.34
N ALA A 150 -5.05 4.34 -8.96
CA ALA A 150 -5.26 3.49 -7.80
C ALA A 150 -3.95 3.08 -7.10
N PHE A 151 -4.02 2.85 -5.80
CA PHE A 151 -2.92 2.24 -5.04
C PHE A 151 -2.97 0.72 -5.12
N ILE A 152 -1.80 0.10 -5.12
CA ILE A 152 -1.59 -1.34 -5.02
C ILE A 152 -0.53 -1.61 -3.94
N ASP A 153 -0.38 -2.87 -3.55
CA ASP A 153 0.61 -3.32 -2.58
C ASP A 153 0.46 -2.67 -1.18
N PHE A 154 -0.56 -3.13 -0.45
CA PHE A 154 -0.87 -2.66 0.91
C PHE A 154 -0.11 -3.42 2.00
N ASP A 155 0.95 -4.16 1.70
CA ASP A 155 1.62 -5.01 2.69
C ASP A 155 2.34 -4.22 3.79
N THR A 156 2.66 -2.96 3.53
CA THR A 156 3.21 -2.02 4.51
C THR A 156 2.14 -1.20 5.22
N ALA A 157 0.86 -1.36 4.88
CA ALA A 157 -0.20 -0.53 5.42
C ALA A 157 -0.36 -0.76 6.93
N ALA A 158 -0.46 0.32 7.68
CA ALA A 158 -0.59 0.29 9.13
C ALA A 158 -1.24 1.57 9.66
N PRO A 159 -1.80 1.55 10.88
CA PRO A 159 -2.29 2.76 11.54
C PRO A 159 -1.17 3.79 11.71
N GLY A 160 -1.44 5.04 11.34
CA GLY A 160 -0.40 6.07 11.35
C GLY A 160 -0.94 7.49 11.19
N LEU A 161 -0.03 8.47 11.21
CA LEU A 161 -0.36 9.86 10.94
C LEU A 161 -0.35 10.13 9.42
N PRO A 162 -1.36 10.85 8.85
CA PRO A 162 -1.42 11.14 7.41
C PRO A 162 -0.15 11.78 6.84
N LEU A 163 0.57 12.54 7.68
CA LEU A 163 1.83 13.19 7.35
C LEU A 163 2.96 12.21 7.00
N GLU A 164 2.90 10.97 7.48
CA GLU A 164 3.90 9.93 7.19
C GLU A 164 3.85 9.54 5.71
N ASP A 165 2.66 9.28 5.16
CA ASP A 165 2.48 9.00 3.74
C ASP A 165 2.83 10.22 2.87
N VAL A 166 2.41 11.42 3.29
CA VAL A 166 2.75 12.65 2.57
C VAL A 166 4.26 12.84 2.51
N GLY A 167 4.95 12.65 3.63
CA GLY A 167 6.41 12.69 3.71
C GLY A 167 7.07 11.65 2.80
N TYR A 168 6.55 10.42 2.81
CA TYR A 168 7.05 9.34 1.96
C TYR A 168 6.91 9.67 0.47
N MET A 169 5.72 10.10 0.03
CA MET A 169 5.44 10.46 -1.37
C MET A 169 6.31 11.62 -1.85
N LEU A 170 6.54 12.63 -0.99
CA LEU A 170 7.43 13.75 -1.30
C LEU A 170 8.89 13.32 -1.45
N CYS A 171 9.36 12.40 -0.61
CA CYS A 171 10.71 11.85 -0.71
C CYS A 171 10.92 11.13 -2.05
N LYS A 172 9.90 10.39 -2.54
CA LYS A 172 9.92 9.72 -3.85
C LYS A 172 9.80 10.66 -5.05
N ARG A 173 9.34 11.91 -4.85
CA ARG A 173 9.34 12.94 -5.91
C ARG A 173 10.75 13.42 -6.27
N LYS A 174 11.78 13.17 -5.42
CA LYS A 174 13.15 13.61 -5.65
C LYS A 174 14.21 12.52 -5.39
N VAL A 175 14.56 11.79 -6.46
CA VAL A 175 15.96 11.42 -6.71
C VAL A 175 16.39 12.08 -8.02
N CYS A 176 16.60 13.39 -7.94
CA CYS A 176 17.49 14.17 -8.80
C CYS A 176 18.12 15.24 -7.88
N PRO A 177 19.45 15.31 -7.76
CA PRO A 177 20.11 16.09 -6.71
C PRO A 177 20.15 17.57 -7.10
N SER A 178 19.18 18.36 -6.66
CA SER A 178 19.40 19.80 -6.50
C SER A 178 18.47 20.39 -5.44
N VAL A 179 19.11 21.04 -4.48
CA VAL A 179 18.60 21.60 -3.22
C VAL A 179 17.71 22.84 -3.43
N LEU A 180 17.50 23.31 -4.67
CA LEU A 180 16.86 24.62 -4.91
C LEU A 180 15.34 24.67 -4.77
N CYS A 181 14.60 23.58 -4.97
CA CYS A 181 13.13 23.69 -5.13
C CYS A 181 12.35 23.88 -3.80
N LEU A 182 12.96 23.60 -2.64
CA LEU A 182 12.29 23.75 -1.33
C LEU A 182 12.11 25.23 -0.93
N ARG A 183 12.95 26.14 -1.43
CA ARG A 183 12.85 27.57 -1.13
C ARG A 183 11.71 28.28 -1.87
N GLY A 184 11.24 27.75 -2.99
CA GLY A 184 10.19 28.38 -3.81
C GLY A 184 8.76 28.14 -3.34
N TRP A 185 8.49 26.99 -2.69
CA TRP A 185 7.15 26.63 -2.21
C TRP A 185 6.82 27.28 -0.85
N GLN A 186 7.78 27.30 0.09
CA GLN A 186 7.62 28.00 1.38
C GLN A 186 7.31 29.49 1.21
N ALA A 187 7.91 30.15 0.20
CA ALA A 187 7.73 31.58 -0.03
C ALA A 187 6.35 31.98 -0.60
N ARG A 188 5.55 31.04 -1.14
CA ARG A 188 4.28 31.37 -1.81
C ARG A 188 3.02 30.93 -1.07
N HIS A 189 3.10 30.01 -0.11
CA HIS A 189 1.90 29.39 0.49
C HIS A 189 1.88 29.36 2.03
N LEU A 190 2.92 29.86 2.71
CA LEU A 190 2.94 30.07 4.16
C LEU A 190 3.18 31.56 4.46
N SER A 191 2.18 32.40 4.19
CA SER A 191 2.08 33.69 4.87
C SER A 191 1.36 33.47 6.19
N CYS A 192 2.10 33.04 7.21
CA CYS A 192 1.75 33.35 8.59
C CYS A 192 2.58 34.57 8.98
N ALA A 193 1.91 35.63 9.42
CA ALA A 193 2.53 36.83 9.94
C ALA A 193 3.57 36.48 11.02
N PRO A 194 4.72 37.19 11.08
CA PRO A 194 5.72 36.92 12.11
C PRO A 194 5.15 37.31 13.47
N ALA A 195 4.95 36.33 14.36
CA ALA A 195 4.80 36.60 15.78
C ALA A 195 6.10 37.24 16.27
N THR A 196 6.03 38.51 16.66
CA THR A 196 7.11 39.25 17.29
C THR A 196 7.53 38.58 18.59
N LEU A 197 8.65 37.84 18.57
CA LEU A 197 9.35 37.41 19.76
C LEU A 197 10.01 38.64 20.40
N ARG A 198 9.54 39.03 21.59
CA ARG A 198 10.24 39.98 22.47
C ARG A 198 11.51 39.32 23.03
N PRO A 199 12.65 40.01 23.06
CA PRO A 199 13.86 39.49 23.70
C PRO A 199 13.71 39.47 25.22
N VAL A 200 14.07 38.36 25.85
CA VAL A 200 14.24 38.25 27.30
C VAL A 200 15.64 38.74 27.65
N SER A 201 15.73 39.78 28.49
CA SER A 201 16.98 40.36 28.97
C SER A 201 17.75 39.41 29.90
N PRO A 202 19.09 39.39 29.87
CA PRO A 202 19.89 38.56 30.78
C PRO A 202 20.23 39.34 32.04
N SER A 203 19.71 38.92 33.20
CA SER A 203 20.27 39.34 34.48
C SER A 203 19.92 38.36 35.61
N VAL A 204 20.94 37.62 36.07
CA VAL A 204 21.51 37.71 37.43
C VAL A 204 22.31 36.43 37.72
N ARG A 205 23.61 36.61 37.96
CA ARG A 205 24.53 35.63 38.53
C ARG A 205 24.21 35.39 40.02
N ARG A 206 24.12 34.12 40.42
CA ARG A 206 24.56 33.57 41.73
C ARG A 206 25.07 32.16 41.38
N GLY A 207 26.33 31.77 41.58
CA GLY A 207 27.18 31.97 42.74
C GLY A 207 27.20 30.67 43.54
N TYR A 208 27.93 29.65 43.06
CA TYR A 208 28.28 28.47 43.85
C TYR A 208 29.80 28.38 43.95
N GLY A 209 30.29 28.72 45.14
CA GLY A 209 31.68 28.60 45.53
C GLY A 209 32.04 27.16 45.86
N SER A 210 33.26 26.81 45.48
CA SER A 210 34.02 25.62 45.81
C SER A 210 34.40 25.52 47.30
N ARG A 211 34.45 24.30 47.85
CA ARG A 211 35.36 23.79 48.91
C ARG A 211 35.13 22.28 49.03
N GLN A 212 35.96 21.44 48.41
CA GLN A 212 37.17 20.78 48.94
C GLN A 212 36.97 19.91 50.21
N ASP A 213 37.26 18.62 50.02
CA ASP A 213 37.80 17.59 50.90
C ASP A 213 37.94 17.81 52.41
N GLN A 214 37.44 16.85 53.18
CA GLN A 214 38.02 16.24 54.39
C GLN A 214 37.20 14.98 54.76
N LEU A 215 37.71 13.76 54.52
CA LEU A 215 38.50 12.91 55.44
C LEU A 215 37.72 12.26 56.61
N ARG A 216 37.75 10.90 56.60
CA ARG A 216 37.75 9.93 57.72
C ARG A 216 36.43 9.61 58.46
N GLY A 217 36.00 8.35 58.30
CA GLY A 217 36.23 7.32 59.33
C GLY A 217 35.08 7.00 60.30
N ARG A 218 34.69 5.71 60.26
CA ARG A 218 33.86 4.89 61.17
C ARG A 218 32.34 4.99 61.01
#